data_AF-A0A5B8MHV7-F1
#
_entry.id   AF-A0A5B8MHV7-F1
#
_cell.length_a   1.000
_cell.length_b   1.000
_cell.length_c   1.000
_cell.angle_alpha   90.00
_cell.angle_beta   90.00
_cell.angle_gamma   90.00
#
_symmetry.space_group_name_H-M   'P 1'
#
loop_
_entity.id
_entity.type
_entity.pdbx_description
1 polymer ?
#
loop_
_entity_poly.entity_id
_entity_poly.type
_entity_poly.pdbx_seq_one_letter_code
_entity_poly.pdbx_strand_id
1 'polypeptide(L)'
;MSGVQDLEVKEFYAQDWVAGVCGGGSGTNVHFTCNCGEDLQLERVYYKKGVANVQKKGNGSYVARFRGKANSFEEMERMRGLRDPDAEERRPRPPSPQVVIPCDISEGQAVITYKRGSQGEEGHFKVDRVEVRELIPYM
;
A
#
# COMPACT_ATOMS: atom_id res chain seq x y z
N MET A 1 -22.88 -12.94 22.99
CA MET A 1 -22.77 -13.01 21.51
C MET A 1 -21.35 -12.61 21.17
N SER A 2 -20.45 -13.58 21.02
CA SER A 2 -19.03 -13.34 20.82
C SER A 2 -18.77 -13.00 19.36
N GLY A 3 -18.51 -11.73 19.07
CA GLY A 3 -18.01 -11.30 17.77
C GLY A 3 -16.62 -11.88 17.58
N VAL A 4 -16.52 -12.89 16.73
CA VAL A 4 -15.25 -13.58 16.45
C VAL A 4 -14.36 -12.61 15.68
N GLN A 5 -13.33 -12.09 16.35
CA GLN A 5 -12.20 -11.45 15.69
C GLN A 5 -11.35 -12.57 15.05
N ASP A 6 -11.72 -12.98 13.84
CA ASP A 6 -10.98 -14.00 13.07
C ASP A 6 -9.69 -13.48 12.40
N LEU A 7 -9.32 -12.22 12.68
CA LEU A 7 -8.12 -11.57 12.17
C LEU A 7 -7.31 -11.01 13.34
N GLU A 8 -6.16 -11.63 13.61
CA GLU A 8 -5.19 -11.15 14.59
C GLU A 8 -3.94 -10.68 13.84
N VAL A 9 -3.65 -9.37 13.89
CA VAL A 9 -2.41 -8.82 13.34
C VAL A 9 -1.30 -8.94 14.37
N LYS A 10 -0.26 -9.73 14.07
CA LYS A 10 0.89 -9.96 14.95
C LYS A 10 1.97 -8.90 14.78
N GLU A 11 2.22 -8.51 13.53
CA GLU A 11 3.23 -7.52 13.19
C GLU A 11 2.70 -6.67 12.04
N PHE A 12 2.92 -5.36 12.09
CA PHE A 12 2.55 -4.44 11.03
C PHE A 12 3.56 -3.28 10.98
N TYR A 13 4.34 -3.21 9.90
CA TYR A 13 5.31 -2.15 9.71
C TYR A 13 5.33 -1.66 8.26
N ALA A 14 5.70 -0.40 8.09
CA ALA A 14 6.00 0.21 6.81
C ALA A 14 7.53 0.36 6.67
N GLN A 15 8.04 0.12 5.47
CA GLN A 15 9.44 0.34 5.13
C GLN A 15 9.52 1.12 3.82
N ASP A 16 10.09 2.31 3.87
CA ASP A 16 10.35 3.13 2.69
C ASP A 16 11.58 2.61 1.95
N TRP A 17 11.53 2.65 0.62
CA TRP A 17 12.64 2.26 -0.24
C TRP A 17 12.82 3.24 -1.40
N VAL A 18 14.07 3.35 -1.84
CA VAL A 18 14.46 4.08 -3.05
C VAL A 18 15.32 3.14 -3.87
N ALA A 19 15.03 3.00 -5.15
CA ALA A 19 15.92 2.25 -6.02
C ALA A 19 17.25 3.01 -6.12
N GLY A 20 18.36 2.35 -5.82
CA GLY A 20 19.71 2.93 -5.94
C GLY A 20 20.17 3.17 -7.38
N VAL A 21 19.29 2.97 -8.36
CA VAL A 21 19.54 3.20 -9.79
C VAL A 21 18.60 4.26 -10.33
N CYS A 22 19.11 5.08 -11.26
CA CYS A 22 18.35 6.11 -11.93
C CYS A 22 17.11 5.53 -12.63
N GLY A 23 15.92 6.04 -12.30
CA GLY A 23 14.66 5.60 -12.90
C GLY A 23 14.05 4.34 -12.27
N GLY A 24 14.69 3.76 -11.24
CA GLY A 24 14.17 2.57 -10.55
C GLY A 24 12.99 2.85 -9.60
N GLY A 25 12.67 4.12 -9.35
CA GLY A 25 11.55 4.56 -8.54
C GLY A 25 11.82 4.57 -7.03
N SER A 26 10.77 4.88 -6.29
CA SER A 26 10.72 4.81 -4.84
C SER A 26 9.38 4.27 -4.40
N GLY A 27 9.24 3.97 -3.12
CA GLY A 27 7.96 3.56 -2.57
C GLY A 27 8.02 3.21 -1.11
N THR A 28 6.88 2.75 -0.61
CA THR A 28 6.74 2.22 0.74
C THR A 28 6.22 0.80 0.62
N ASN A 29 6.89 -0.15 1.23
CA ASN A 29 6.38 -1.50 1.39
C ASN A 29 5.77 -1.62 2.77
N VAL A 30 4.50 -1.95 2.84
CA VAL A 30 3.84 -2.29 4.11
C VAL A 30 3.89 -3.79 4.25
N HIS A 31 4.54 -4.24 5.31
CA HIS A 31 4.70 -5.63 5.68
C HIS A 31 3.84 -5.91 6.90
N PHE A 32 3.09 -7.00 6.85
CA PHE A 32 2.30 -7.40 7.99
C PHE A 32 2.14 -8.90 8.06
N THR A 33 2.10 -9.40 9.28
CA THR A 33 1.86 -10.81 9.58
C THR A 33 0.57 -10.88 10.36
N CYS A 34 -0.37 -11.68 9.89
CA CYS A 34 -1.62 -11.89 10.59
C CYS A 34 -2.01 -13.36 10.62
N ASN A 35 -2.64 -13.76 11.71
CA ASN A 35 -3.36 -15.02 11.79
C ASN A 35 -4.79 -14.75 11.35
N CYS A 36 -5.17 -15.33 10.21
CA CYS A 36 -6.51 -15.22 9.66
C CYS A 36 -7.08 -16.63 9.45
N GLY A 37 -8.36 -16.81 9.75
CA GLY A 37 -9.07 -18.05 9.40
C GLY A 37 -8.99 -18.34 7.90
N GLU A 38 -9.11 -19.62 7.52
CA GLU A 38 -8.95 -20.06 6.12
C GLU A 38 -9.94 -19.40 5.14
N ASP A 39 -11.09 -18.96 5.65
CA ASP A 39 -12.15 -18.25 4.89
C ASP A 39 -11.91 -16.74 4.71
N LEU A 40 -10.81 -16.18 5.23
CA LEU A 40 -10.49 -14.75 5.12
C LEU A 40 -9.48 -14.48 4.02
N GLN A 41 -9.91 -13.76 2.99
CA GLN A 41 -9.04 -13.30 1.90
C GLN A 41 -8.76 -11.81 2.03
N LEU A 42 -7.49 -11.46 2.27
CA LEU A 42 -7.02 -10.08 2.34
C LEU A 42 -6.83 -9.55 0.91
N GLU A 43 -7.50 -8.45 0.58
CA GLU A 43 -7.45 -7.88 -0.77
C GLU A 43 -6.58 -6.63 -0.85
N ARG A 44 -6.84 -5.65 0.02
CA ARG A 44 -6.20 -4.33 -0.08
C ARG A 44 -5.77 -3.82 1.27
N VAL A 45 -4.73 -2.99 1.25
CA VAL A 45 -4.31 -2.18 2.38
C VAL A 45 -4.35 -0.73 1.95
N TYR A 46 -4.95 0.07 2.82
CA TYR A 46 -4.98 1.51 2.75
C TYR A 46 -3.98 2.04 3.78
N TYR A 47 -3.01 2.82 3.31
CA TYR A 47 -2.00 3.42 4.16
C TYR A 47 -1.72 4.84 3.68
N LYS A 48 -1.72 5.81 4.61
CA LYS A 48 -1.68 7.24 4.29
C LYS A 48 -2.79 7.62 3.30
N LYS A 49 -2.45 8.01 2.07
CA LYS A 49 -3.38 8.37 0.98
C LYS A 49 -3.38 7.37 -0.19
N GLY A 50 -2.75 6.22 0.00
CA GLY A 50 -2.62 5.18 -1.02
C GLY A 50 -3.46 3.95 -0.72
N VAL A 51 -3.78 3.21 -1.77
CA VAL A 51 -4.26 1.82 -1.70
C VAL A 51 -3.29 0.93 -2.45
N ALA A 52 -2.98 -0.23 -1.89
CA ALA A 52 -2.19 -1.25 -2.56
C ALA A 52 -2.83 -2.63 -2.36
N ASN A 53 -2.71 -3.47 -3.38
CA ASN A 53 -3.15 -4.86 -3.29
C ASN A 53 -2.21 -5.64 -2.38
N VAL A 54 -2.81 -6.51 -1.57
CA VAL A 54 -2.09 -7.41 -0.68
C VAL A 54 -1.53 -8.57 -1.48
N GLN A 55 -0.24 -8.85 -1.31
CA GLN A 55 0.39 -10.08 -1.77
C GLN A 55 0.77 -10.96 -0.59
N LYS A 56 0.28 -12.20 -0.60
CA LYS A 56 0.69 -13.23 0.35
C LYS A 56 2.10 -13.71 -0.01
N LYS A 57 3.02 -13.65 0.96
CA LYS A 57 4.42 -14.12 0.83
C LYS A 57 4.61 -15.56 1.29
N GLY A 58 3.77 -16.05 2.20
CA GLY A 58 3.85 -17.38 2.83
C GLY A 58 3.78 -17.28 4.35
N ASN A 59 3.45 -18.37 5.06
CA ASN A 59 3.40 -18.44 6.53
C ASN A 59 2.61 -17.31 7.23
N GLY A 60 1.50 -16.86 6.64
CA GLY A 60 0.70 -15.75 7.18
C GLY A 60 1.37 -14.37 7.07
N SER A 61 2.45 -14.25 6.28
CA SER A 61 3.09 -12.98 5.96
C SER A 61 2.54 -12.40 4.66
N TYR A 62 2.33 -11.07 4.68
CA TYR A 62 1.73 -10.31 3.60
C TYR A 62 2.54 -9.04 3.34
N VAL A 63 2.52 -8.59 2.08
CA VAL A 63 3.15 -7.34 1.67
C VAL A 63 2.22 -6.55 0.75
N ALA A 64 2.10 -5.26 1.01
CA ALA A 64 1.42 -4.30 0.15
C ALA A 64 2.44 -3.27 -0.32
N ARG A 65 2.58 -3.10 -1.65
CA ARG A 65 3.60 -2.22 -2.23
C ARG A 65 2.98 -0.94 -2.73
N PHE A 66 3.34 0.17 -2.10
CA PHE A 66 2.96 1.52 -2.50
C PHE A 66 4.08 2.10 -3.35
N ARG A 67 3.80 2.41 -4.62
CA ARG A 67 4.77 3.10 -5.48
C ARG A 67 4.73 4.60 -5.21
N GLY A 68 5.89 5.15 -4.87
CA GLY A 68 6.16 6.58 -4.87
C GLY A 68 6.46 7.08 -6.29
N LYS A 69 6.43 8.40 -6.46
CA LYS A 69 6.80 9.06 -7.72
C LYS A 69 8.29 9.41 -7.83
N ALA A 70 8.99 9.44 -6.69
CA ALA A 70 10.38 9.88 -6.65
C ALA A 70 11.31 8.90 -7.38
N ASN A 71 12.34 9.42 -8.05
CA ASN A 71 13.31 8.64 -8.83
C ASN A 71 12.67 7.78 -9.96
N SER A 72 11.48 8.16 -10.42
CA SER A 72 10.86 7.57 -11.61
C SER A 72 11.40 8.22 -12.89
N PHE A 73 11.42 7.46 -13.99
CA PHE A 73 11.85 7.98 -15.29
C PHE A 73 11.05 9.22 -15.70
N GLU A 74 9.74 9.20 -15.45
CA GLU A 74 8.80 10.29 -15.78
C GLU A 74 9.09 11.58 -15.00
N GLU A 75 9.40 11.49 -13.69
CA GLU A 75 9.82 12.64 -12.88
C GLU A 75 11.17 13.19 -13.34
N MET A 76 12.08 12.31 -13.77
CA MET A 76 13.39 12.70 -14.29
C MET A 76 13.29 13.41 -15.64
N GLU A 77 12.47 12.91 -16.57
CA GLU A 77 12.21 13.57 -17.86
C GLU A 77 11.62 14.98 -17.65
N ARG A 78 10.73 15.12 -16.66
CA ARG A 78 10.14 16.40 -16.26
C ARG A 78 11.18 17.38 -15.70
N MET A 79 12.07 16.93 -14.80
CA MET A 79 13.15 17.80 -14.28
C MET A 79 14.18 18.17 -15.34
N ARG A 80 14.50 17.26 -16.28
CA ARG A 80 15.46 17.52 -17.36
C ARG A 80 14.89 18.36 -18.50
N GLY A 81 13.61 18.72 -18.46
CA GLY A 81 12.96 19.48 -19.52
C GLY A 81 12.92 18.76 -20.88
N LEU A 82 13.09 17.43 -20.89
CA LEU A 82 13.07 16.60 -22.09
C LEU A 82 11.65 16.26 -22.56
N ARG A 83 10.67 16.40 -21.65
CA ARG A 83 9.24 16.24 -21.93
C ARG A 83 8.57 17.61 -21.87
N ASP A 84 7.95 18.02 -22.97
CA ASP A 84 7.15 19.26 -23.04
C ASP A 84 6.00 19.19 -22.01
N PRO A 85 6.01 20.01 -20.94
CA PRO A 85 4.97 19.95 -19.92
C PRO A 85 3.58 20.31 -20.50
N ASP A 86 3.56 21.15 -21.55
CA ASP A 86 2.36 21.60 -22.25
C ASP A 86 1.71 20.46 -23.07
N ALA A 87 2.51 19.54 -23.62
CA ALA A 87 2.03 18.44 -24.45
C ALA A 87 1.25 17.39 -23.65
N GLU A 88 1.58 17.20 -22.37
CA GLU A 88 0.87 16.28 -21.47
C GLU A 88 -0.35 16.94 -20.82
N GLU A 89 -0.29 18.25 -20.54
CA GLU A 89 -1.42 19.02 -20.00
C GLU A 89 -2.58 19.15 -21.00
N ARG A 90 -2.26 19.17 -22.31
CA ARG A 90 -3.24 19.11 -23.41
C ARG A 90 -3.86 17.74 -23.63
N ARG A 91 -3.25 16.66 -23.13
CA ARG A 91 -3.87 15.33 -23.20
C ARG A 91 -4.93 15.25 -22.11
N PRO A 92 -6.17 14.80 -22.42
CA PRO A 92 -7.12 14.50 -21.37
C PRO A 92 -6.51 13.40 -20.50
N ARG A 93 -6.04 13.78 -19.30
CA ARG A 93 -5.55 12.82 -18.32
C ARG A 93 -6.76 11.94 -17.99
N PRO A 94 -6.67 10.60 -18.19
CA PRO A 94 -7.72 9.73 -17.67
C PRO A 94 -7.88 10.08 -16.19
N PRO A 95 -9.14 10.21 -15.69
CA PRO A 95 -9.35 10.50 -14.28
C PRO A 95 -8.54 9.49 -13.49
N SER A 96 -7.60 9.97 -12.67
CA SER A 96 -6.86 9.09 -11.78
C SER A 96 -7.92 8.35 -10.97
N PRO A 97 -7.88 7.00 -10.89
CA PRO A 97 -8.89 6.25 -10.14
C PRO A 97 -8.95 6.86 -8.74
N GLN A 98 -10.08 7.48 -8.42
CA GLN A 98 -10.28 8.08 -7.11
C GLN A 98 -10.30 6.92 -6.14
N VAL A 99 -9.22 6.78 -5.38
CA VAL A 99 -9.13 5.78 -4.33
C VAL A 99 -10.12 6.22 -3.27
N VAL A 100 -11.31 5.61 -3.28
CA VAL A 100 -12.28 5.80 -2.21
C VAL A 100 -11.72 5.06 -1.00
N ILE A 101 -11.17 5.83 -0.07
CA ILE A 101 -10.73 5.31 1.22
C ILE A 101 -11.99 5.26 2.09
N PRO A 102 -12.43 4.07 2.56
CA PRO A 102 -13.69 3.93 3.27
C PRO A 102 -13.71 4.62 4.64
N CYS A 103 -12.55 5.04 5.15
CA CYS A 103 -12.39 5.72 6.44
C CYS A 103 -11.33 6.82 6.36
N ASP A 104 -11.43 7.80 7.25
CA ASP A 104 -10.36 8.77 7.49
C ASP A 104 -9.19 8.07 8.21
N ILE A 105 -8.02 7.99 7.56
CA ILE A 105 -6.83 7.32 8.08
C ILE A 105 -5.80 8.39 8.40
N SER A 106 -5.43 8.53 9.68
CA SER A 106 -4.40 9.48 10.11
C SER A 106 -2.98 8.96 9.82
N GLU A 107 -1.98 9.84 9.93
CA GLU A 107 -0.57 9.43 9.86
C GLU A 107 -0.27 8.35 10.90
N GLY A 108 0.39 7.26 10.47
CA GLY A 108 0.69 6.12 11.33
C GLY A 108 -0.44 5.11 11.50
N GLN A 109 -1.59 5.29 10.82
CA GLN A 109 -2.68 4.32 10.78
C GLN A 109 -2.74 3.59 9.42
N ALA A 110 -3.30 2.39 9.42
CA ALA A 110 -3.62 1.64 8.21
C ALA A 110 -5.00 0.99 8.32
N VAL A 111 -5.62 0.71 7.18
CA VAL A 111 -6.84 -0.09 7.11
C VAL A 111 -6.61 -1.26 6.16
N ILE A 112 -6.90 -2.46 6.62
CA ILE A 112 -6.81 -3.69 5.84
C ILE A 112 -8.22 -4.12 5.47
N THR A 113 -8.46 -4.39 4.19
CA THR A 113 -9.76 -4.90 3.74
C THR A 113 -9.66 -6.37 3.40
N TYR A 114 -10.66 -7.10 3.83
CA TYR A 114 -10.74 -8.54 3.65
C TYR A 114 -12.14 -8.96 3.21
N LYS A 115 -12.23 -10.10 2.54
CA LYS A 115 -13.49 -10.77 2.22
C LYS A 115 -13.61 -12.04 3.04
N ARG A 116 -14.76 -12.23 3.69
CA ARG A 116 -15.09 -13.40 4.49
C ARG A 116 -16.03 -14.33 3.72
N GLY A 117 -15.58 -15.57 3.50
CA GLY A 117 -16.37 -16.67 2.95
C GLY A 117 -16.88 -16.45 1.51
N SER A 118 -17.58 -17.47 0.99
CA SER A 118 -18.16 -17.47 -0.37
C SER A 118 -19.28 -16.45 -0.58
N GLN A 119 -19.81 -15.84 0.49
CA GLN A 119 -20.84 -14.80 0.43
C GLN A 119 -20.27 -13.41 0.11
N GLY A 120 -18.94 -13.23 0.11
CA GLY A 120 -18.31 -11.98 -0.32
C GLY A 120 -18.50 -10.82 0.65
N GLU A 121 -18.70 -11.10 1.94
CA GLU A 121 -18.83 -10.06 2.95
C GLU A 121 -17.49 -9.33 3.13
N GLU A 122 -17.45 -8.06 2.72
CA GLU A 122 -16.27 -7.20 2.87
C GLU A 122 -16.20 -6.66 4.30
N GLY A 123 -15.06 -6.90 4.96
CA GLY A 123 -14.74 -6.36 6.27
C GLY A 123 -13.55 -5.42 6.21
N HIS A 124 -13.44 -4.59 7.24
CA HIS A 124 -12.38 -3.61 7.39
C HIS A 124 -11.74 -3.76 8.77
N PHE A 125 -10.42 -3.88 8.80
CA PHE A 125 -9.63 -3.93 10.02
C PHE A 125 -8.75 -2.70 10.11
N LYS A 126 -8.94 -1.89 11.15
CA LYS A 126 -8.12 -0.71 11.40
C LYS A 126 -6.91 -1.08 12.25
N VAL A 127 -5.74 -0.63 11.82
CA VAL A 127 -4.48 -0.69 12.54
C VAL A 127 -4.14 0.72 13.00
N ASP A 128 -4.19 0.95 14.31
CA ASP A 128 -3.98 2.28 14.89
C ASP A 128 -2.50 2.68 15.00
N ARG A 129 -1.59 1.71 14.99
CA ARG A 129 -0.15 1.96 15.13
C ARG A 129 0.64 1.14 14.12
N VAL A 130 1.16 1.83 13.10
CA VAL A 130 2.07 1.28 12.11
C VAL A 130 3.49 1.70 12.47
N GLU A 131 4.37 0.73 12.72
CA GLU A 131 5.78 1.01 12.93
C GLU A 131 6.44 1.36 11.58
N VAL A 132 7.23 2.42 11.53
CA VAL A 132 8.04 2.73 10.35
C VAL A 132 9.44 2.21 10.61
N ARG A 133 9.86 1.21 9.84
CA ARG A 133 11.21 0.67 9.88
C ARG A 133 12.04 1.34 8.81
N GLU A 134 13.18 1.88 9.23
CA GLU A 134 14.16 2.42 8.29
C GLU A 134 14.76 1.29 7.46
N LEU A 135 15.06 1.59 6.19
CA LEU A 135 15.85 0.70 5.36
C LEU A 135 17.28 0.77 5.89
N ILE A 136 17.82 -0.33 6.38
CA ILE A 136 19.24 -0.41 6.75
C ILE A 136 20.00 -0.66 5.45
N PRO A 137 20.69 0.33 4.85
CA PRO A 137 21.59 0.02 3.74
C PRO A 137 22.74 -0.81 4.32
N TYR A 138 22.86 -2.06 3.88
CA TYR A 138 24.10 -2.81 4.07
C TYR A 138 25.16 -2.13 3.21
N MET A 139 26.01 -1.31 3.84
CA MET A 139 27.31 -0.90 3.30
C MET A 139 28.34 -2.00 3.49
#